data_AF-A0A1D6DW38-F1
#
_entry.id   AF-A0A1D6DW38-F1
#
_cell.length_a   1.000
_cell.length_b   1.000
_cell.length_c   1.000
_cell.angle_alpha   90.00
_cell.angle_beta   90.00
_cell.angle_gamma   90.00
#
_symmetry.space_group_name_H-M   'P 1'
#
loop_
_entity.id
_entity.type
_entity.pdbx_description
1 polymer ?
#
loop_
_entity_poly.entity_id
_entity_poly.type
_entity_poly.pdbx_seq_one_letter_code
_entity_poly.pdbx_strand_id
1 'polypeptide(L)'
;MDYAFEFIINNGGIDTEKDYPYKGTDGRCDVNRKNAKVVTIDSYEDVPANDEKSLQKAVANQPVSVAIEAAGTAFQLYSSGIFTGSCGTALDHGVTAVGYGTENGKDYWIVKNSWGSSWGESGYVRMERNIKASSGKCGIAVEPSYPLKEGANPPNPGPSPPSPTPAPAVCDNYYSCPDSTTCCCIYEYGKYCFAWGCCPLEGATCCDDHYSCCPHDYPICNVRQGTCLMGKDSPLSLSVKATKRTLAKPHWAFSGNTADGMKSSA
;
A
#
# COMPACT_ATOMS: atom_id res chain seq x y z
N MET A 1 13.76 -10.73 11.45
CA MET A 1 12.77 -10.42 10.36
C MET A 1 13.50 -10.01 9.07
N ASP A 2 14.63 -10.64 8.81
CA ASP A 2 15.73 -9.90 8.19
C ASP A 2 15.66 -9.93 6.67
N TYR A 3 15.15 -11.03 6.11
CA TYR A 3 14.84 -11.12 4.68
C TYR A 3 13.87 -10.04 4.20
N ALA A 4 12.95 -9.58 5.05
CA ALA A 4 12.06 -8.47 4.69
C ALA A 4 12.82 -7.14 4.63
N PHE A 5 13.73 -6.89 5.56
CA PHE A 5 14.60 -5.70 5.52
C PHE A 5 15.54 -5.75 4.31
N GLU A 6 16.18 -6.89 4.07
CA GLU A 6 17.03 -7.10 2.89
C GLU A 6 16.27 -6.88 1.58
N PHE A 7 15.02 -7.37 1.49
CA PHE A 7 14.17 -7.07 0.35
C PHE A 7 13.92 -5.57 0.18
N ILE A 8 13.62 -4.83 1.25
CA ILE A 8 13.37 -3.38 1.17
C ILE A 8 14.62 -2.64 0.68
N ILE A 9 15.81 -3.02 1.15
CA ILE A 9 17.09 -2.47 0.70
C ILE A 9 17.27 -2.73 -0.79
N ASN A 10 17.18 -3.99 -1.21
CA ASN A 10 17.43 -4.41 -2.60
C ASN A 10 16.36 -3.91 -3.58
N ASN A 11 15.12 -3.74 -3.12
CA ASN A 11 14.03 -3.19 -3.91
C ASN A 11 14.14 -1.66 -4.06
N GLY A 12 15.00 -1.00 -3.28
CA GLY A 12 15.14 0.46 -3.25
C GLY A 12 13.97 1.14 -2.54
N GLY A 13 13.36 0.48 -1.56
CA GLY A 13 12.30 1.00 -0.71
C GLY A 13 11.02 0.15 -0.68
N ILE A 14 10.04 0.66 0.05
CA ILE A 14 8.71 0.06 0.24
C ILE A 14 7.61 1.09 -0.04
N ASP A 15 6.53 0.63 -0.65
CA ASP A 15 5.35 1.44 -0.96
C ASP A 15 4.50 1.73 0.27
N THR A 16 3.59 2.70 0.16
CA THR A 16 2.60 2.93 1.22
C THR A 16 1.49 1.89 1.16
N GLU A 17 0.81 1.66 2.28
CA GLU A 17 -0.39 0.80 2.34
C GLU A 17 -1.48 1.26 1.35
N LYS A 18 -1.58 2.56 1.08
CA LYS A 18 -2.53 3.10 0.10
C LYS A 18 -2.17 2.66 -1.33
N ASP A 19 -0.89 2.68 -1.66
CA ASP A 19 -0.40 2.36 -3.00
C ASP A 19 -0.37 0.83 -3.23
N TYR A 20 -0.08 0.05 -2.18
CA TYR A 20 -0.09 -1.42 -2.20
C TYR A 20 -0.86 -2.01 -0.98
N PRO A 21 -2.20 -2.03 -1.01
CA PRO A 21 -3.03 -2.50 0.09
C PRO A 21 -2.87 -4.00 0.37
N TYR A 22 -2.93 -4.33 1.66
CA TYR A 22 -2.96 -5.69 2.15
C TYR A 22 -4.24 -6.42 1.71
N LYS A 23 -4.08 -7.64 1.19
CA LYS A 23 -5.18 -8.47 0.69
C LYS A 23 -5.48 -9.69 1.57
N GLY A 24 -4.65 -9.97 2.58
CA GLY A 24 -4.78 -11.19 3.39
C GLY A 24 -4.43 -12.49 2.67
N THR A 25 -3.98 -12.43 1.42
CA THR A 25 -3.63 -13.58 0.60
C THR A 25 -2.43 -13.26 -0.28
N ASP A 26 -1.59 -14.27 -0.50
CA ASP A 26 -0.47 -14.15 -1.43
C ASP A 26 -0.97 -14.05 -2.87
N GLY A 27 -0.37 -13.13 -3.62
CA GLY A 27 -0.64 -12.94 -5.04
C GLY A 27 0.65 -12.73 -5.81
N ARG A 28 0.53 -12.62 -7.14
CA ARG A 28 1.67 -12.24 -7.97
C ARG A 28 2.07 -10.79 -7.65
N CYS A 29 3.38 -10.54 -7.57
CA CYS A 29 3.93 -9.19 -7.44
C CYS A 29 3.37 -8.28 -8.54
N ASP A 30 2.65 -7.24 -8.14
CA ASP A 30 2.05 -6.27 -9.05
C ASP A 30 3.10 -5.21 -9.44
N VAL A 31 3.66 -5.37 -10.64
CA VAL A 31 4.73 -4.51 -11.15
C VAL A 31 4.28 -3.07 -11.39
N ASN A 32 2.98 -2.81 -11.50
CA ASN A 32 2.44 -1.47 -11.70
C ASN A 32 2.28 -0.72 -10.38
N ARG A 33 2.09 -1.45 -9.27
CA ARG A 33 1.88 -0.87 -7.93
C ARG A 33 3.17 -0.71 -7.11
N LYS A 34 4.23 -1.47 -7.40
CA LYS A 34 5.49 -1.48 -6.63
C LYS A 34 6.45 -0.29 -6.87
N ASN A 35 5.91 0.84 -7.33
CA ASN A 35 6.71 1.90 -7.95
C ASN A 35 6.87 3.16 -7.09
N ALA A 36 6.07 3.33 -6.03
CA ALA A 36 6.12 4.53 -5.20
C ALA A 36 7.34 4.56 -4.28
N LYS A 37 7.69 3.42 -3.65
CA LYS A 37 8.93 3.24 -2.84
C LYS A 37 9.22 4.43 -1.92
N VAL A 38 8.21 4.87 -1.18
CA VAL A 38 8.20 6.14 -0.44
C VAL A 38 9.19 6.16 0.73
N VAL A 39 9.45 4.98 1.31
CA VAL A 39 10.38 4.81 2.43
C VAL A 39 11.50 3.88 2.01
N THR A 40 12.74 4.28 2.23
CA THR A 40 13.91 3.39 2.14
C THR A 40 14.49 3.10 3.52
N ILE A 41 15.29 2.06 3.62
CA ILE A 41 16.18 1.79 4.76
C ILE A 41 17.57 1.52 4.20
N ASP A 42 18.61 1.84 4.96
CA ASP A 42 20.00 1.79 4.49
C ASP A 42 20.68 0.48 4.90
N SER A 43 20.27 -0.11 6.03
CA SER A 43 20.72 -1.41 6.52
C SER A 43 19.70 -1.96 7.54
N TYR A 44 20.04 -3.05 8.22
CA TYR A 44 19.38 -3.54 9.43
C TYR A 44 20.42 -4.14 10.38
N GLU A 45 20.04 -4.29 11.64
CA GLU A 45 20.89 -4.86 12.67
C GLU A 45 20.11 -5.85 13.54
N ASP A 46 20.78 -6.96 13.88
CA ASP A 46 20.29 -7.92 14.86
C ASP A 46 20.74 -7.50 16.25
N VAL A 47 19.79 -7.50 17.19
CA VAL A 47 20.10 -7.34 18.61
C VAL A 47 20.78 -8.63 19.10
N PRO A 48 21.79 -8.53 19.98
CA PRO A 48 22.37 -9.70 20.64
C PRO A 48 21.32 -10.65 21.21
N ALA A 49 21.33 -11.88 20.71
CA ALA A 49 20.35 -12.90 21.08
C ALA A 49 20.41 -13.21 22.58
N ASN A 50 19.23 -13.41 23.17
CA ASN A 50 19.01 -13.74 24.58
C ASN A 50 19.52 -12.66 25.57
N ASP A 51 19.50 -11.39 25.16
CA ASP A 51 19.87 -10.26 26.02
C ASP A 51 18.77 -9.18 26.05
N GLU A 52 17.86 -9.29 27.02
CA GLU A 52 16.80 -8.31 27.24
C GLU A 52 17.34 -6.89 27.50
N LYS A 53 18.59 -6.72 27.99
CA LYS A 53 19.18 -5.38 28.18
C LYS A 53 19.57 -4.76 26.86
N SER A 54 20.13 -5.55 25.94
CA SER A 54 20.43 -5.09 24.59
C SER A 54 19.15 -4.80 23.81
N LEU A 55 18.13 -5.64 23.94
CA LEU A 55 16.80 -5.36 23.41
C LEU A 55 16.21 -4.07 23.98
N GLN A 56 16.35 -3.84 25.29
CA GLN A 56 15.84 -2.62 25.93
C GLN A 56 16.50 -1.37 25.37
N LYS A 57 17.82 -1.40 25.14
CA LYS A 57 18.54 -0.30 24.50
C LYS A 57 18.04 -0.04 23.09
N ALA A 58 17.83 -1.09 22.29
CA ALA A 58 17.31 -0.93 20.92
C ALA A 58 15.89 -0.32 20.94
N VAL A 59 14.99 -0.86 21.76
CA VAL A 59 13.60 -0.37 21.91
C VAL A 59 13.53 1.07 22.41
N ALA A 60 14.51 1.52 23.21
CA ALA A 60 14.59 2.90 23.66
C ALA A 60 14.87 3.90 22.52
N ASN A 61 15.49 3.45 21.42
CA ASN A 61 15.82 4.28 20.27
C ASN A 61 14.73 4.23 19.19
N GLN A 62 14.13 3.06 18.98
CA GLN A 62 13.10 2.84 17.96
C GLN A 62 12.34 1.53 18.19
N PRO A 63 11.18 1.32 17.54
CA PRO A 63 10.53 0.02 17.53
C PRO A 63 11.43 -1.09 16.97
N VAL A 64 11.35 -2.28 17.57
CA VAL A 64 12.16 -3.45 17.20
C VAL A 64 11.23 -4.59 16.80
N SER A 65 11.50 -5.22 15.67
CA SER A 65 10.80 -6.43 15.26
C SER A 65 11.31 -7.60 16.10
N VAL A 66 10.41 -8.37 16.70
CA VAL A 66 10.72 -9.53 17.55
C VAL A 66 9.88 -10.74 17.13
N ALA A 67 10.44 -11.94 17.31
CA ALA A 67 9.69 -13.19 17.21
C ALA A 67 9.31 -13.70 18.61
N ILE A 68 8.13 -14.30 18.72
CA ILE A 68 7.62 -14.91 19.96
C ILE A 68 6.95 -16.25 19.67
N GLU A 69 6.75 -17.06 20.70
CA GLU A 69 5.78 -18.16 20.70
C GLU A 69 4.39 -17.61 21.10
N ALA A 70 3.45 -17.65 20.16
CA ALA A 70 2.09 -17.14 20.31
C ALA A 70 1.00 -18.23 20.19
N ALA A 71 1.35 -19.47 19.81
CA ALA A 71 0.37 -20.57 19.69
C ALA A 71 -0.24 -21.02 21.03
N GLY A 72 0.35 -20.68 22.18
CA GLY A 72 -0.17 -21.08 23.49
C GLY A 72 -1.54 -20.46 23.83
N THR A 73 -2.46 -21.24 24.40
CA THR A 73 -3.82 -20.78 24.78
C THR A 73 -3.81 -19.56 25.68
N ALA A 74 -2.83 -19.45 26.59
CA ALA A 74 -2.71 -18.29 27.48
C ALA A 74 -2.48 -16.99 26.71
N PHE A 75 -1.65 -17.04 25.66
CA PHE A 75 -1.37 -15.88 24.82
C PHE A 75 -2.56 -15.55 23.92
N GLN A 76 -3.15 -16.56 23.27
CA GLN A 76 -4.33 -16.36 22.40
C GLN A 76 -5.49 -15.69 23.13
N LEU A 77 -5.74 -16.06 24.39
CA LEU A 77 -6.84 -15.54 25.22
C LEU A 77 -6.48 -14.28 26.02
N TYR A 78 -5.29 -13.70 25.82
CA TYR A 78 -4.90 -12.47 26.51
C TYR A 78 -5.87 -11.32 26.21
N SER A 79 -6.26 -10.59 27.25
CA SER A 79 -7.16 -9.44 27.16
C SER A 79 -6.58 -8.17 27.75
N SER A 80 -5.92 -8.22 28.91
CA SER A 80 -5.34 -7.05 29.57
C SER A 80 -4.35 -7.41 30.67
N GLY A 81 -3.61 -6.41 31.16
CA GLY A 81 -2.65 -6.54 32.25
C GLY A 81 -1.26 -6.97 31.78
N ILE A 82 -0.32 -7.14 32.72
CA ILE A 82 0.98 -7.70 32.38
C ILE A 82 0.81 -9.20 32.15
N PHE A 83 1.07 -9.66 30.93
CA PHE A 83 1.03 -11.06 30.54
C PHE A 83 2.14 -11.86 31.24
N THR A 84 1.74 -12.62 32.25
CA THR A 84 2.60 -13.58 32.96
C THR A 84 2.26 -15.03 32.62
N GLY A 85 1.38 -15.28 31.65
CA GLY A 85 0.93 -16.61 31.24
C GLY A 85 2.07 -17.53 30.78
N SER A 86 1.80 -18.83 30.72
CA SER A 86 2.78 -19.81 30.24
C SER A 86 2.94 -19.72 28.72
N CYS A 87 4.19 -19.75 28.28
CA CYS A 87 4.62 -19.88 26.89
C CYS A 87 6.05 -20.48 26.89
N GLY A 88 6.43 -21.14 25.82
CA GLY A 88 7.76 -21.65 25.56
C GLY A 88 8.59 -20.69 24.70
N THR A 89 9.42 -21.27 23.83
CA THR A 89 10.32 -20.55 22.92
C THR A 89 10.29 -21.15 21.51
N ALA A 90 9.24 -21.90 21.15
CA ALA A 90 9.04 -22.38 19.80
C ALA A 90 8.46 -21.24 18.96
N LEU A 91 9.34 -20.34 18.51
CA LEU A 91 8.97 -19.10 17.83
C LEU A 91 8.10 -19.39 16.60
N ASP A 92 6.94 -18.75 16.53
CA ASP A 92 5.94 -18.99 15.49
C ASP A 92 5.26 -17.70 14.99
N HIS A 93 5.53 -16.56 15.62
CA HIS A 93 4.82 -15.32 15.34
C HIS A 93 5.72 -14.08 15.43
N GLY A 94 5.66 -13.24 14.41
CA GLY A 94 6.39 -11.97 14.34
C GLY A 94 5.55 -10.79 14.83
N VAL A 95 6.10 -9.99 15.74
CA VAL A 95 5.46 -8.81 16.34
C VAL A 95 6.47 -7.66 16.49
N THR A 96 6.04 -6.53 17.06
CA THR A 96 6.92 -5.36 17.24
C THR A 96 6.93 -4.90 18.70
N ALA A 97 8.10 -4.89 19.33
CA ALA A 97 8.30 -4.21 20.61
C ALA A 97 8.39 -2.70 20.36
N VAL A 98 7.44 -1.93 20.91
CA VAL A 98 7.31 -0.48 20.68
C VAL A 98 7.63 0.35 21.93
N GLY A 99 7.90 -0.30 23.05
CA GLY A 99 8.22 0.34 24.31
C GLY A 99 8.38 -0.65 25.45
N TYR A 100 8.62 -0.13 26.63
CA TYR A 100 8.68 -0.90 27.88
C TYR A 100 8.33 0.00 29.06
N GLY A 101 8.01 -0.61 30.19
CA GLY A 101 7.70 0.11 31.41
C GLY A 101 7.82 -0.76 32.65
N THR A 102 7.34 -0.19 33.75
CA THR A 102 7.23 -0.85 35.05
C THR A 102 5.90 -0.43 35.67
N GLU A 103 5.12 -1.37 36.16
CA GLU A 103 3.87 -1.12 36.88
C GLU A 103 3.83 -2.00 38.12
N ASN A 104 3.64 -1.39 39.30
CA ASN A 104 3.57 -2.10 40.58
C ASN A 104 4.78 -3.04 40.84
N GLY A 105 5.98 -2.60 40.46
CA GLY A 105 7.22 -3.37 40.63
C GLY A 105 7.40 -4.52 39.63
N LYS A 106 6.53 -4.62 38.62
CA LYS A 106 6.66 -5.59 37.52
C LYS A 106 7.04 -4.88 36.22
N ASP A 107 8.12 -5.34 35.63
CA ASP A 107 8.61 -4.84 34.35
C ASP A 107 7.85 -5.48 33.19
N TYR A 108 7.60 -4.70 32.15
CA TYR A 108 6.95 -5.21 30.93
C TYR A 108 7.50 -4.56 29.66
N TRP A 109 7.37 -5.30 28.55
CA TRP A 109 7.43 -4.83 27.17
C TRP A 109 6.05 -4.38 26.71
N ILE A 110 5.96 -3.36 25.88
CA ILE A 110 4.75 -3.00 25.14
C ILE A 110 4.93 -3.54 23.73
N VAL A 111 4.12 -4.54 23.36
CA VAL A 111 4.25 -5.26 22.09
C VAL A 111 3.00 -5.03 21.25
N LYS A 112 3.20 -4.54 20.04
CA LYS A 112 2.15 -4.37 19.02
C LYS A 112 1.95 -5.69 18.29
N ASN A 113 0.72 -6.19 18.29
CA ASN A 113 0.32 -7.39 17.57
C ASN A 113 -0.39 -7.03 16.24
N SER A 114 -0.66 -8.04 15.41
CA SER A 114 -1.30 -7.93 14.09
C SER A 114 -2.68 -8.61 14.01
N TRP A 115 -3.31 -8.93 15.15
CA TRP A 115 -4.61 -9.63 15.22
C TRP A 115 -5.82 -8.68 15.37
N GLY A 116 -5.65 -7.41 15.00
CA GLY A 116 -6.68 -6.38 15.09
C GLY A 116 -6.84 -5.78 16.50
N SER A 117 -7.59 -4.69 16.57
CA SER A 117 -7.73 -3.89 17.80
C SER A 117 -8.67 -4.50 18.84
N SER A 118 -9.45 -5.52 18.48
CA SER A 118 -10.34 -6.22 19.43
C SER A 118 -9.60 -7.20 20.34
N TRP A 119 -8.35 -7.54 20.01
CA TRP A 119 -7.52 -8.44 20.80
C TRP A 119 -6.65 -7.67 21.80
N GLY A 120 -6.49 -8.20 23.02
CA GLY A 120 -5.64 -7.60 24.04
C GLY A 120 -6.03 -6.15 24.38
N GLU A 121 -5.01 -5.33 24.66
CA GLU A 121 -5.16 -3.92 25.00
C GLU A 121 -5.16 -3.09 23.71
N SER A 122 -6.28 -3.09 22.98
CA SER A 122 -6.42 -2.40 21.68
C SER A 122 -5.41 -2.88 20.61
N GLY A 123 -5.14 -4.17 20.55
CA GLY A 123 -4.16 -4.79 19.66
C GLY A 123 -2.74 -4.92 20.24
N TYR A 124 -2.55 -4.53 21.51
CA TYR A 124 -1.27 -4.60 22.21
C TYR A 124 -1.29 -5.62 23.34
N VAL A 125 -0.11 -6.10 23.72
CA VAL A 125 0.13 -6.87 24.94
C VAL A 125 1.25 -6.24 25.76
N ARG A 126 1.05 -6.15 27.07
CA ARG A 126 2.12 -5.82 28.01
C ARG A 126 2.77 -7.12 28.47
N MET A 127 3.89 -7.50 27.86
CA MET A 127 4.53 -8.79 28.12
C MET A 127 5.54 -8.68 29.27
N GLU A 128 5.51 -9.60 30.24
CA GLU A 128 6.46 -9.61 31.36
C GLU A 128 7.93 -9.55 30.88
N ARG A 129 8.73 -8.69 31.51
CA ARG A 129 10.13 -8.41 31.15
C ARG A 129 11.06 -8.70 32.32
N ASN A 130 12.34 -8.95 32.04
CA ASN A 130 13.38 -9.24 33.04
C ASN A 130 13.08 -10.52 33.83
N ILE A 131 12.60 -11.55 33.13
CA ILE A 131 12.41 -12.87 33.74
C ILE A 131 13.75 -13.61 33.86
N LYS A 132 13.76 -14.73 34.59
CA LYS A 132 15.00 -15.53 34.76
C LYS A 132 15.50 -16.15 33.45
N ALA A 133 14.62 -16.42 32.49
CA ALA A 133 14.99 -17.02 31.21
C ALA A 133 15.62 -15.95 30.31
N SER A 134 16.84 -16.19 29.85
CA SER A 134 17.59 -15.26 28.98
C SER A 134 16.92 -15.03 27.62
N SER A 135 16.11 -15.99 27.17
CA SER A 135 15.26 -15.86 25.97
C SER A 135 14.20 -14.75 26.08
N GLY A 136 13.98 -14.21 27.28
CA GLY A 136 12.83 -13.37 27.58
C GLY A 136 11.52 -14.17 27.57
N LYS A 137 10.44 -13.50 27.96
CA LYS A 137 9.09 -14.08 27.96
C LYS A 137 8.69 -14.47 26.53
N CYS A 138 8.22 -15.70 26.35
CA CYS A 138 7.81 -16.26 25.07
C CYS A 138 8.90 -16.22 23.97
N GLY A 139 10.17 -16.09 24.33
CA GLY A 139 11.28 -16.02 23.38
C GLY A 139 11.51 -14.63 22.75
N ILE A 140 10.91 -13.56 23.29
CA ILE A 140 10.98 -12.20 22.73
C ILE A 140 12.41 -11.68 22.48
N ALA A 141 13.42 -12.18 23.22
CA ALA A 141 14.81 -11.77 23.08
C ALA A 141 15.65 -12.69 22.17
N VAL A 142 15.06 -13.73 21.55
CA VAL A 142 15.81 -14.75 20.78
C VAL A 142 16.20 -14.25 19.39
N GLU A 143 15.27 -13.63 18.64
CA GLU A 143 15.52 -13.13 17.27
C GLU A 143 15.05 -11.66 17.07
N PRO A 144 15.59 -10.68 17.81
CA PRO A 144 15.20 -9.28 17.65
C PRO A 144 16.03 -8.60 16.55
N SER A 145 15.39 -7.85 15.67
CA SER A 145 16.10 -7.06 14.66
C SER A 145 15.37 -5.77 14.30
N TYR A 146 16.12 -4.79 13.81
CA TYR A 146 15.58 -3.46 13.51
C TYR A 146 16.24 -2.84 12.27
N PRO A 147 15.49 -2.07 11.46
CA PRO A 147 16.04 -1.40 10.30
C PRO A 147 16.84 -0.16 10.71
N LEU A 148 17.87 0.18 9.93
CA LEU A 148 18.68 1.38 10.09
C LEU A 148 18.40 2.37 8.97
N LYS A 149 18.35 3.65 9.34
CA LYS A 149 18.24 4.78 8.42
C LYS A 149 19.15 5.92 8.86
N GLU A 150 20.06 6.34 7.98
CA GLU A 150 21.03 7.41 8.23
C GLU A 150 20.58 8.77 7.67
N GLY A 151 19.58 8.77 6.79
CA GLY A 151 19.08 9.97 6.08
C GLY A 151 17.56 10.16 6.17
N ALA A 152 17.07 11.34 5.79
CA ALA A 152 15.64 11.62 5.78
C ALA A 152 14.89 10.73 4.77
N ASN A 153 13.64 10.42 5.09
CA ASN A 153 12.67 9.87 4.14
C ASN A 153 11.67 10.98 3.74
N PRO A 154 11.26 11.06 2.45
CA PRO A 154 11.80 10.30 1.32
C PRO A 154 13.26 10.70 1.02
N PRO A 155 14.11 9.79 0.50
CA PRO A 155 15.55 10.01 0.31
C PRO A 155 15.92 11.14 -0.67
N ASN A 156 14.94 11.73 -1.35
CA ASN A 156 15.05 12.96 -2.13
C ASN A 156 13.69 13.71 -2.13
N PRO A 157 13.67 15.06 -2.08
CA PRO A 157 12.56 15.84 -2.59
C PRO A 157 12.68 15.89 -4.14
N GLY A 158 12.62 14.73 -4.78
CA GLY A 158 12.37 14.62 -6.22
C GLY A 158 10.86 14.67 -6.47
N PRO A 159 10.38 14.98 -7.69
CA PRO A 159 8.94 15.02 -7.96
C PRO A 159 8.32 13.72 -7.45
N SER A 160 7.20 13.84 -6.75
CA SER A 160 6.46 12.68 -6.22
C SER A 160 6.47 11.57 -7.27
N PRO A 161 6.77 10.31 -6.88
CA PRO A 161 6.60 9.19 -7.79
C PRO A 161 5.22 9.35 -8.45
N PRO A 162 5.12 9.28 -9.79
CA PRO A 162 3.80 9.35 -10.41
C PRO A 162 2.96 8.30 -9.72
N SER A 163 1.82 8.73 -9.14
CA SER A 163 0.86 7.82 -8.53
C SER A 163 0.65 6.63 -9.47
N PRO A 164 0.51 5.40 -8.95
CA PRO A 164 0.35 4.21 -9.78
C PRO A 164 -0.65 4.52 -10.88
N THR A 165 -0.20 4.47 -12.13
CA THR A 165 -1.00 4.88 -13.27
C THR A 165 -2.31 4.10 -13.19
N PRO A 166 -3.47 4.78 -13.09
CA PRO A 166 -4.76 4.10 -12.96
C PRO A 166 -4.88 3.06 -14.07
N ALA A 167 -5.28 1.83 -13.74
CA ALA A 167 -5.41 0.78 -14.74
C ALA A 167 -6.28 1.25 -15.93
N PRO A 168 -6.04 0.73 -17.15
CA PRO A 168 -6.80 1.14 -18.34
C PRO A 168 -8.30 1.07 -18.08
N ALA A 169 -9.03 2.11 -18.48
CA ALA A 169 -10.48 2.10 -18.39
C ALA A 169 -11.02 1.07 -19.38
N VAL A 170 -11.46 -0.09 -18.88
CA VAL A 170 -12.12 -1.12 -19.67
C VAL A 170 -13.51 -0.61 -20.02
N CYS A 171 -13.77 -0.39 -21.31
CA CYS A 171 -15.05 0.13 -21.78
C CYS A 171 -16.08 -0.99 -21.93
N ASP A 172 -15.67 -2.11 -22.51
CA ASP A 172 -16.46 -3.34 -22.64
C ASP A 172 -15.55 -4.57 -22.87
N ASN A 173 -16.15 -5.69 -23.31
CA ASN A 173 -15.44 -6.94 -23.58
C ASN A 173 -14.47 -6.88 -24.77
N TYR A 174 -14.48 -5.81 -25.56
CA TYR A 174 -13.68 -5.66 -26.77
C TYR A 174 -12.75 -4.45 -26.74
N TYR A 175 -13.15 -3.35 -26.10
CA TYR A 175 -12.48 -2.05 -26.14
C TYR A 175 -11.98 -1.60 -24.77
N SER A 176 -10.79 -1.01 -24.78
CA SER A 176 -10.21 -0.29 -23.65
C SER A 176 -9.74 1.08 -24.07
N CYS A 177 -9.75 1.99 -23.11
CA CYS A 177 -9.12 3.28 -23.23
C CYS A 177 -7.82 3.33 -22.40
N PRO A 178 -6.88 4.22 -22.76
CA PRO A 178 -5.68 4.45 -21.97
C PRO A 178 -6.00 4.84 -20.52
N ASP A 179 -5.00 4.73 -19.66
CA ASP A 179 -5.09 5.10 -18.26
C ASP A 179 -5.60 6.55 -18.06
N SER A 180 -6.33 6.79 -16.96
CA SER A 180 -6.88 8.12 -16.60
C SER A 180 -7.84 8.73 -17.63
N THR A 181 -8.56 7.89 -18.37
CA THR A 181 -9.56 8.31 -19.37
C THR A 181 -10.94 7.76 -19.03
N THR A 182 -11.98 8.39 -19.60
CA THR A 182 -13.37 7.93 -19.46
C THR A 182 -13.87 7.35 -20.78
N CYS A 183 -14.43 6.14 -20.71
CA CYS A 183 -15.10 5.50 -21.83
C CYS A 183 -16.44 6.17 -22.12
N CYS A 184 -16.57 6.75 -23.32
CA CYS A 184 -17.78 7.40 -23.80
C CYS A 184 -18.31 6.72 -25.04
N CYS A 185 -19.60 6.42 -25.07
CA CYS A 185 -20.22 5.81 -26.23
C CYS A 185 -20.26 6.78 -27.42
N ILE A 186 -19.77 6.32 -28.57
CA ILE A 186 -19.82 7.05 -29.85
C ILE A 186 -21.02 6.60 -30.66
N TYR A 187 -21.31 5.30 -30.66
CA TYR A 187 -22.41 4.74 -31.43
C TYR A 187 -23.29 3.88 -30.53
N GLU A 188 -24.42 4.44 -30.12
CA GLU A 188 -25.41 3.79 -29.28
C GLU A 188 -26.59 3.32 -30.14
N TYR A 189 -27.05 2.09 -29.90
CA TYR A 189 -28.31 1.60 -30.42
C TYR A 189 -29.05 0.85 -29.32
N GLY A 190 -30.21 1.38 -28.91
CA GLY A 190 -30.96 0.87 -27.77
C GLY A 190 -30.22 1.11 -26.46
N LYS A 191 -29.79 0.03 -25.79
CA LYS A 191 -28.99 0.08 -24.54
C LYS A 191 -27.55 -0.37 -24.76
N TYR A 192 -27.15 -0.56 -26.01
CA TYR A 192 -25.85 -1.13 -26.37
C TYR A 192 -25.00 -0.07 -27.05
N CYS A 193 -23.74 -0.02 -26.61
CA CYS A 193 -22.71 0.75 -27.28
C CYS A 193 -21.92 -0.15 -28.24
N PHE A 194 -21.82 0.27 -29.49
CA PHE A 194 -21.14 -0.47 -30.56
C PHE A 194 -19.78 0.14 -30.94
N ALA A 195 -19.51 1.36 -30.48
CA ALA A 195 -18.22 2.01 -30.66
C ALA A 195 -17.93 2.93 -29.48
N TRP A 196 -16.71 2.85 -28.96
CA TRP A 196 -16.26 3.61 -27.80
C TRP A 196 -15.23 4.67 -28.17
N GLY A 197 -15.28 5.79 -27.46
CA GLY A 197 -14.30 6.85 -27.49
C GLY A 197 -13.72 7.08 -26.10
N CYS A 198 -12.45 7.48 -26.07
CA CYS A 198 -11.73 7.81 -24.84
C CYS A 198 -11.75 9.32 -24.66
N CYS A 199 -12.41 9.78 -23.60
CA CYS A 199 -12.25 11.14 -23.12
C CYS A 199 -10.97 11.24 -22.30
N PRO A 200 -10.03 12.15 -22.61
CA PRO A 200 -8.74 12.27 -21.91
C PRO A 200 -8.89 13.00 -20.56
N LEU A 201 -9.91 12.61 -19.78
CA LEU A 201 -10.30 13.15 -18.48
C LEU A 201 -10.92 12.00 -17.67
N GLU A 202 -10.65 11.94 -16.37
CA GLU A 202 -11.33 11.02 -15.45
C GLU A 202 -12.73 11.53 -15.09
N GLY A 203 -13.71 10.62 -14.99
CA GLY A 203 -15.10 10.97 -14.67
C GLY A 203 -15.74 11.96 -15.65
N ALA A 204 -15.28 11.98 -16.91
CA ALA A 204 -15.71 12.97 -17.89
C ALA A 204 -17.21 12.83 -18.22
N THR A 205 -17.88 13.96 -18.43
CA THR A 205 -19.21 13.96 -19.03
C THR A 205 -19.10 13.78 -20.54
N CYS A 206 -19.76 12.74 -21.06
CA CYS A 206 -19.85 12.46 -22.49
C CYS A 206 -20.92 13.37 -23.11
N CYS A 207 -20.50 14.34 -23.93
CA CYS A 207 -21.43 15.17 -24.67
C CYS A 207 -22.19 14.41 -25.78
N ASP A 208 -23.39 14.90 -26.09
CA ASP A 208 -24.31 14.30 -27.07
C ASP A 208 -23.84 14.43 -28.53
N ASP A 209 -22.82 15.25 -28.80
CA ASP A 209 -22.20 15.35 -30.12
C ASP A 209 -21.30 14.15 -30.46
N HIS A 210 -21.20 13.19 -29.55
CA HIS A 210 -20.36 11.98 -29.63
C HIS A 210 -18.86 12.24 -29.82
N TYR A 211 -18.41 13.49 -29.67
CA TYR A 211 -17.06 13.91 -29.99
C TYR A 211 -16.39 14.70 -28.87
N SER A 212 -17.18 15.45 -28.11
CA SER A 212 -16.71 16.31 -27.05
C SER A 212 -16.83 15.66 -25.67
N CYS A 213 -15.95 16.09 -24.78
CA CYS A 213 -15.86 15.67 -23.39
C CYS A 213 -15.80 16.91 -22.51
N CYS A 214 -16.54 16.87 -21.42
CA CYS A 214 -16.45 17.90 -20.40
C CYS A 214 -15.90 17.32 -19.10
N PRO A 215 -15.08 18.09 -18.34
CA PRO A 215 -14.67 17.70 -17.00
C PRO A 215 -15.89 17.47 -16.09
N HIS A 216 -15.73 16.61 -15.09
CA HIS A 216 -16.79 16.35 -14.09
C HIS A 216 -17.28 17.64 -13.40
N ASP A 217 -16.38 18.59 -13.13
CA ASP A 217 -16.71 19.86 -12.48
C ASP A 217 -17.48 20.85 -13.38
N TYR A 218 -17.49 20.59 -14.70
CA TYR A 218 -18.16 21.40 -15.71
C TYR A 218 -19.06 20.51 -16.59
N PRO A 219 -20.06 19.82 -16.02
CA PRO A 219 -20.75 18.73 -16.69
C PRO A 219 -21.67 19.19 -17.83
N ILE A 220 -21.98 20.49 -17.93
CA ILE A 220 -22.94 20.98 -18.92
C ILE A 220 -22.22 21.25 -20.25
N CYS A 221 -22.48 20.39 -21.25
CA CYS A 221 -21.94 20.53 -22.59
C CYS A 221 -22.61 21.65 -23.40
N ASN A 222 -21.84 22.63 -23.84
CA ASN A 222 -22.23 23.59 -24.87
C ASN A 222 -21.54 23.23 -26.19
N VAL A 223 -22.11 22.26 -26.89
CA VAL A 223 -21.56 21.72 -28.14
C VAL A 223 -21.45 22.75 -29.27
N ARG A 224 -22.32 23.77 -29.29
CA ARG A 224 -22.29 24.83 -30.32
C ARG A 224 -21.07 25.74 -30.20
N GLN A 225 -20.66 26.03 -28.97
CA GLN A 225 -19.49 26.87 -28.69
C GLN A 225 -18.24 26.04 -28.38
N GLY A 226 -18.36 24.72 -28.24
CA GLY A 226 -17.26 23.84 -27.87
C GLY A 226 -16.76 24.09 -26.45
N THR A 227 -17.67 24.42 -25.53
CA THR A 227 -17.35 24.77 -24.14
C THR A 227 -18.17 23.95 -23.15
N CYS A 228 -17.74 23.96 -21.89
CA CYS A 228 -18.32 23.24 -20.76
C CYS A 228 -18.60 24.23 -19.63
N LEU A 229 -19.75 24.08 -18.97
CA LEU A 229 -20.22 24.98 -17.93
C LEU A 229 -20.44 24.21 -16.62
N MET A 230 -20.23 24.87 -15.48
CA MET A 230 -20.53 24.31 -14.16
C MET A 230 -22.05 24.16 -13.94
N GLY A 231 -22.85 25.03 -14.54
CA GLY A 231 -24.30 25.02 -14.45
C GLY A 231 -24.97 25.66 -15.67
N LYS A 232 -26.29 25.46 -15.81
CA LYS A 232 -27.06 25.94 -16.98
C LYS A 232 -27.09 27.47 -17.11
N ASP A 233 -26.96 28.18 -15.99
CA ASP A 233 -27.01 29.65 -15.91
C ASP A 233 -25.62 30.29 -15.68
N SER A 234 -24.54 29.51 -15.81
CA SER A 234 -23.19 30.02 -15.59
C SER A 234 -22.77 31.02 -16.69
N PRO A 235 -22.12 32.14 -16.34
CA PRO A 235 -21.58 33.08 -17.31
C PRO A 235 -20.61 32.38 -18.28
N LEU A 236 -20.74 32.65 -19.59
CA LEU A 236 -19.85 32.08 -20.62
C LEU A 236 -18.36 32.42 -20.40
N SER A 237 -18.06 33.50 -19.66
CA SER A 237 -16.70 33.87 -19.26
C SER A 237 -16.05 32.89 -18.28
N LEU A 238 -16.84 32.04 -17.61
CA LEU A 238 -16.38 30.98 -16.71
C LEU A 238 -16.45 29.59 -17.38
N SER A 239 -16.71 29.55 -18.68
CA SER A 239 -16.74 28.29 -19.44
C SER A 239 -15.33 27.78 -19.69
N VAL A 240 -15.16 26.45 -19.61
CA VAL A 240 -13.91 25.78 -20.00
C VAL A 240 -14.07 25.15 -21.37
N LYS A 241 -12.96 25.00 -22.10
CA LYS A 241 -13.01 24.40 -23.44
C LYS A 241 -13.30 22.90 -23.34
N ALA A 242 -14.19 22.41 -24.19
CA ALA A 242 -14.46 20.98 -24.31
C ALA A 242 -13.26 20.26 -24.96
N THR A 243 -12.93 19.09 -24.45
CA THR A 243 -11.85 18.26 -24.98
C THR A 243 -12.40 17.26 -25.98
N LYS A 244 -11.58 16.85 -26.95
CA LYS A 244 -11.98 15.92 -28.00
C LYS A 244 -11.67 14.47 -27.60
N ARG A 245 -12.56 13.55 -27.96
CA ARG A 245 -12.36 12.10 -27.80
C ARG A 245 -11.33 11.57 -28.80
N THR A 246 -10.67 10.47 -28.43
CA THR A 246 -9.98 9.57 -29.37
C THR A 246 -10.75 8.26 -29.49
N LEU A 247 -10.54 7.47 -30.55
CA LEU A 247 -11.17 6.14 -30.64
C LEU A 247 -10.58 5.20 -29.59
N ALA A 248 -11.45 4.43 -28.93
CA ALA A 248 -11.03 3.33 -28.07
C ALA A 248 -10.35 2.25 -28.91
N LYS A 249 -9.36 1.60 -28.33
CA LYS A 249 -8.60 0.55 -29.01
C LYS A 249 -9.12 -0.81 -28.56
N PRO A 250 -9.11 -1.83 -29.44
CA PRO A 250 -9.48 -3.15 -29.02
C PRO A 250 -8.42 -3.74 -28.07
N HIS A 251 -8.79 -4.63 -27.16
CA HIS A 251 -7.90 -5.17 -26.12
C HIS A 251 -6.58 -5.73 -26.68
N TRP A 252 -6.63 -6.41 -27.82
CA TRP A 252 -5.44 -6.98 -28.48
C TRP A 252 -4.43 -5.93 -28.96
N ALA A 253 -4.84 -4.67 -29.16
CA ALA A 253 -3.96 -3.59 -29.58
C ALA A 253 -3.07 -3.06 -28.42
N PHE A 254 -3.37 -3.42 -27.17
CA PHE A 254 -2.53 -3.09 -26.01
C PHE A 254 -1.51 -4.18 -25.66
N SER A 255 -1.63 -5.38 -26.25
CA SER A 255 -0.77 -6.54 -25.98
C SER A 255 0.58 -6.55 -26.74
N GLY A 256 0.91 -5.48 -27.45
CA GLY A 256 1.97 -5.47 -28.48
C GLY A 256 3.37 -4.97 -28.09
N ASN A 257 3.63 -4.59 -26.83
CA ASN A 257 4.92 -3.97 -26.44
C ASN A 257 5.87 -4.87 -25.63
N THR A 258 5.91 -6.17 -25.95
CA THR A 258 7.02 -7.07 -25.55
C THR A 258 7.46 -7.91 -26.74
N ALA A 259 8.12 -7.30 -27.70
CA ALA A 259 8.81 -8.02 -28.77
C ALA A 259 9.99 -7.20 -29.31
N ASP A 260 11.01 -6.99 -28.47
CA ASP A 260 12.37 -6.72 -28.94
C ASP A 260 13.35 -7.42 -27.99
N GLY A 261 13.84 -8.58 -28.40
CA GLY A 261 14.78 -9.35 -27.59
C GLY A 261 14.94 -10.85 -27.91
N MET A 262 14.72 -11.29 -29.16
CA MET A 262 15.25 -12.59 -29.61
C MET A 262 16.08 -12.37 -30.87
N LYS A 263 17.36 -12.05 -30.67
CA LYS A 263 18.37 -12.23 -31.72
C LYS A 263 18.60 -13.74 -31.89
N SER A 264 18.30 -14.20 -33.09
CA SER A 264 18.68 -15.50 -33.62
C SER A 264 20.21 -15.60 -33.69
N SER A 265 20.78 -16.65 -33.11
CA SER A 265 22.13 -17.13 -33.43
C SER A 265 21.98 -18.51 -34.07
N ALA A 266 22.42 -18.59 -35.32
CA ALA A 266 22.89 -19.83 -35.95
C ALA A 266 24.35 -20.06 -35.55
#